data_AF-A0A947BDQ8-F1
#
_entry.id   AF-A0A947BDQ8-F1
#
_cell.length_a   1.000
_cell.length_b   1.000
_cell.length_c   1.000
_cell.angle_alpha   90.00
_cell.angle_beta   90.00
_cell.angle_gamma   90.00
#
_symmetry.space_group_name_H-M   'P 1'
#
loop_
_entity.id
_entity.type
_entity.pdbx_description
1 polymer ?
#
loop_
_entity_poly.entity_id
_entity_poly.type
_entity_poly.pdbx_seq_one_letter_code
_entity_poly.pdbx_strand_id
1 'polypeptide(L)'
;MTIDWATAAWFLPFVLPITIWVSWSDMATMKIPNKAVLALLIVFAVIGLIALPFGEYLWRWSHFAVILVISFVLSSLGLMGAGDAKYMSAMAPFIALRDAYPFMFLLGATVIVAFIIHRAARASSLRQRYPDWESWTRKEFPMGFALAPALLFYLLIGLAN
;
A
#
# COMPACT_ATOMS: atom_id res chain seq x y z
N MET A 1 -8.61 1.18 -15.49
CA MET A 1 -7.16 0.95 -15.24
C MET A 1 -6.65 0.07 -16.35
N THR A 2 -5.36 0.13 -16.67
CA THR A 2 -4.74 -0.49 -17.84
C THR A 2 -3.81 -1.64 -17.49
N ILE A 3 -3.58 -1.91 -16.20
CA ILE A 3 -2.93 -3.14 -15.74
C ILE A 3 -3.60 -4.38 -16.34
N ASP A 4 -2.77 -5.26 -16.89
CA ASP A 4 -3.18 -6.52 -17.50
C ASP A 4 -3.54 -7.57 -16.44
N TRP A 5 -4.51 -8.43 -16.76
CA TRP A 5 -5.03 -9.45 -15.85
C TRP A 5 -3.96 -10.47 -15.47
N ALA A 6 -3.06 -10.84 -16.38
CA ALA A 6 -2.02 -11.82 -16.10
C ALA A 6 -0.96 -11.22 -15.16
N THR A 7 -0.61 -9.95 -15.38
CA THR A 7 0.26 -9.20 -14.45
C THR A 7 -0.34 -9.19 -13.04
N ALA A 8 -1.64 -8.87 -12.92
CA ALA A 8 -2.33 -8.86 -11.64
C ALA A 8 -2.37 -10.25 -10.98
N ALA A 9 -2.69 -11.30 -11.75
CA ALA A 9 -2.75 -12.68 -11.27
C ALA A 9 -1.41 -13.18 -10.71
N TRP A 10 -0.28 -12.76 -11.30
CA TRP A 10 1.05 -13.10 -10.79
C TRP A 10 1.37 -12.40 -9.47
N PHE A 11 1.03 -11.12 -9.32
CA PHE A 11 1.35 -10.38 -8.09
C PHE A 11 0.40 -10.68 -6.92
N LEU A 12 -0.89 -10.91 -7.19
CA LEU A 12 -1.93 -10.97 -6.16
C LEU A 12 -1.64 -11.96 -5.02
N PRO A 13 -1.22 -13.23 -5.28
CA PRO A 13 -1.01 -14.22 -4.22
C PRO A 13 0.06 -13.82 -3.21
N PHE A 14 1.04 -13.01 -3.64
CA PHE A 14 2.15 -12.56 -2.82
C PHE A 14 1.89 -11.19 -2.17
N VAL A 15 1.22 -10.29 -2.89
CA VAL A 15 0.88 -8.95 -2.38
C VAL A 15 -0.24 -9.01 -1.35
N LEU A 16 -1.24 -9.88 -1.53
CA LEU A 16 -2.37 -10.05 -0.61
C LEU A 16 -1.94 -10.28 0.86
N PRO A 17 -1.12 -11.29 1.20
CA PRO A 17 -0.72 -11.50 2.59
C PRO A 17 0.11 -10.33 3.15
N ILE A 18 0.93 -9.67 2.32
CA ILE A 18 1.73 -8.51 2.75
C ILE A 18 0.81 -7.32 3.06
N THR A 19 -0.19 -7.04 2.23
CA THR A 19 -1.12 -5.92 2.44
C THR A 19 -1.99 -6.12 3.69
N ILE A 20 -2.38 -7.37 3.99
CA ILE A 20 -3.06 -7.73 5.24
C ILE A 20 -2.14 -7.50 6.44
N TRP A 21 -0.88 -7.95 6.35
CA TRP A 21 0.09 -7.75 7.42
C TRP A 21 0.36 -6.27 7.70
N VAL A 22 0.52 -5.45 6.65
CA VAL A 22 0.72 -4.01 6.78
C VAL A 22 -0.50 -3.35 7.42
N SER A 23 -1.70 -3.62 6.92
CA SER A 23 -2.95 -3.10 7.51
C SER A 23 -3.07 -3.46 8.99
N TRP A 24 -2.80 -4.72 9.34
CA TRP A 24 -2.89 -5.18 10.72
C TRP A 24 -1.85 -4.55 11.63
N SER A 25 -0.58 -4.54 11.22
CA SER A 25 0.52 -3.98 12.00
C SER A 25 0.33 -2.48 12.24
N ASP A 26 -0.16 -1.76 11.23
CA ASP A 26 -0.39 -0.32 11.34
C ASP A 26 -1.59 -0.01 12.24
N MET A 27 -2.67 -0.80 12.19
CA MET A 27 -3.76 -0.65 13.15
C MET A 27 -3.35 -0.99 14.59
N ALA A 28 -2.53 -2.04 14.78
CA ALA A 28 -2.14 -2.54 16.09
C ALA A 28 -1.05 -1.68 16.76
N THR A 29 -0.02 -1.30 16.01
CA THR A 29 1.19 -0.66 16.54
C THR A 29 1.55 0.66 15.88
N MET A 30 0.72 1.15 14.93
CA MET A 30 0.96 2.40 14.19
C MET A 30 2.34 2.42 13.51
N LYS A 31 2.83 1.24 13.14
CA LYS A 31 4.13 1.00 12.54
C LYS A 31 3.98 0.02 11.39
N ILE A 32 4.47 0.45 10.22
CA ILE A 32 4.67 -0.42 9.08
C ILE A 32 6.03 -1.13 9.22
N PRO A 33 6.08 -2.48 9.31
CA PRO A 33 7.34 -3.19 9.48
C PRO A 33 8.24 -3.05 8.25
N ASN A 34 9.52 -2.73 8.44
CA ASN A 34 10.50 -2.68 7.34
C ASN A 34 10.56 -4.02 6.57
N LYS A 35 10.32 -5.14 7.26
CA LYS A 35 10.24 -6.48 6.65
C LYS A 35 9.10 -6.59 5.64
N ALA A 36 7.95 -5.94 5.88
CA ALA A 36 6.83 -5.94 4.94
C ALA A 36 7.14 -5.12 3.69
N VAL A 37 7.77 -3.95 3.87
CA VAL A 37 8.27 -3.09 2.77
C VAL A 37 9.28 -3.84 1.92
N LEU A 38 10.26 -4.50 2.56
CA LEU A 38 11.27 -5.28 1.86
C LEU A 38 10.66 -6.49 1.15
N ALA A 39 9.71 -7.19 1.78
CA ALA A 39 8.99 -8.28 1.14
C ALA A 39 8.27 -7.82 -0.14
N LEU A 40 7.63 -6.64 -0.11
CA LEU A 40 6.97 -6.07 -1.28
C LEU A 40 7.96 -5.77 -2.41
N LEU A 41 9.13 -5.23 -2.09
CA LEU A 41 10.21 -5.01 -3.07
C LEU A 41 10.76 -6.32 -3.63
N ILE A 42 10.94 -7.35 -2.81
CA ILE A 42 11.40 -8.68 -3.25
C ILE A 42 10.36 -9.31 -4.18
N VAL A 43 9.07 -9.20 -3.84
CA VAL A 43 7.99 -9.65 -4.71
C VAL A 43 8.07 -8.95 -6.06
N PHE A 44 8.22 -7.62 -6.08
CA PHE A 44 8.40 -6.91 -7.34
C PHE A 44 9.64 -7.37 -8.11
N ALA A 45 10.78 -7.52 -7.42
CA ALA A 45 12.04 -7.89 -8.03
C ALA A 45 12.00 -9.26 -8.71
N VAL A 46 11.38 -10.25 -8.05
CA VAL A 46 11.34 -11.64 -8.53
C VAL A 46 10.14 -11.86 -9.45
N ILE A 47 8.94 -11.51 -8.99
CA ILE A 47 7.71 -11.78 -9.74
C ILE A 47 7.56 -10.82 -10.92
N GLY A 48 8.05 -9.58 -10.80
CA GLY A 48 8.00 -8.61 -11.89
C GLY A 48 8.78 -9.04 -13.14
N LEU A 49 9.81 -9.87 -13.01
CA LEU A 49 10.54 -10.44 -14.16
C LEU A 49 9.66 -11.41 -14.99
N ILE A 50 8.65 -12.00 -14.37
CA ILE A 50 7.71 -12.93 -15.00
C ILE A 50 6.44 -12.17 -15.43
N ALA A 51 5.96 -11.27 -14.58
CA ALA A 51 4.68 -10.60 -14.73
C ALA A 51 4.69 -9.48 -15.78
N LEU A 52 5.86 -8.92 -16.12
CA LEU A 52 5.97 -7.73 -16.97
C LEU A 52 6.95 -7.93 -18.14
N PRO A 53 6.72 -7.27 -19.29
CA PRO A 53 7.75 -7.14 -20.31
C PRO A 53 9.03 -6.51 -19.73
N PHE A 54 10.19 -7.04 -20.09
CA PHE A 54 11.47 -6.69 -19.43
C PHE A 54 11.77 -5.18 -19.44
N GLY A 55 11.48 -4.49 -20.55
CA GLY A 55 11.66 -3.03 -20.63
C GLY A 55 10.76 -2.26 -19.66
N GLU A 56 9.50 -2.69 -19.50
CA GLU A 56 8.58 -2.08 -18.55
C GLU A 56 9.02 -2.37 -17.11
N TYR A 57 9.37 -3.62 -16.81
CA TYR A 57 9.90 -4.04 -15.50
C TYR A 57 11.05 -3.14 -15.02
N LEU A 58 12.05 -2.90 -15.88
CA LEU A 58 13.16 -2.01 -15.54
C LEU A 58 12.68 -0.59 -15.26
N TRP A 59 11.71 -0.11 -16.03
CA TRP A 59 11.23 1.26 -15.88
C TRP A 59 10.38 1.48 -14.63
N ARG A 60 9.70 0.44 -14.16
CA ARG A 60 8.94 0.46 -12.91
C ARG A 60 9.82 0.65 -11.67
N TRP A 61 11.12 0.31 -11.72
CA TRP A 61 12.06 0.64 -10.65
C TRP A 61 12.31 2.15 -10.53
N SER A 62 12.17 2.92 -11.62
CA SER A 62 12.21 4.38 -11.54
C SER A 62 11.05 4.93 -10.71
N HIS A 63 9.88 4.27 -10.72
CA HIS A 63 8.75 4.67 -9.88
C HIS A 63 9.10 4.56 -8.39
N PHE A 64 9.77 3.46 -7.99
CA PHE A 64 10.30 3.33 -6.63
C PHE A 64 11.23 4.49 -6.27
N ALA A 65 12.23 4.77 -7.12
CA ALA A 65 13.20 5.83 -6.84
C ALA A 65 12.55 7.22 -6.75
N VAL A 66 11.68 7.57 -7.70
CA VAL A 66 10.98 8.86 -7.72
C VAL A 66 10.07 9.01 -6.51
N ILE A 67 9.23 8.00 -6.21
CA ILE A 67 8.32 8.07 -5.07
C ILE A 67 9.09 8.04 -3.74
N LEU A 68 10.22 7.33 -3.65
CA LEU A 68 11.10 7.36 -2.48
C LEU A 68 11.64 8.77 -2.23
N VAL A 69 12.14 9.46 -3.26
CA VAL A 69 12.65 10.83 -3.11
C VAL A 69 11.54 11.77 -2.64
N ILE A 70 10.37 11.71 -3.29
CA ILE A 70 9.23 12.57 -2.93
C ILE A 70 8.77 12.27 -1.50
N SER A 71 8.54 11.01 -1.16
CA SER A 71 8.02 10.61 0.14
C SER A 71 9.04 10.83 1.26
N PHE A 72 10.34 10.68 0.97
CA PHE A 72 11.41 11.02 1.90
C PHE A 72 11.42 12.51 2.22
N VAL A 73 11.32 13.39 1.21
CA VAL A 73 11.24 14.84 1.43
C VAL A 73 10.01 15.18 2.28
N LEU A 74 8.82 14.68 1.91
CA LEU A 74 7.60 14.91 2.69
C LEU A 74 7.72 14.41 4.13
N SER A 75 8.36 13.26 4.35
CA SER A 75 8.57 12.71 5.69
C SER A 75 9.59 13.53 6.49
N SER A 76 10.67 14.00 5.86
CA SER A 76 11.67 14.86 6.50
C SER A 76 11.12 16.23 6.91
N LEU A 77 10.09 16.71 6.22
CA LEU A 77 9.33 17.91 6.58
C LEU A 77 8.24 17.66 7.63
N GLY A 78 8.06 16.42 8.09
CA GLY A 78 7.03 16.05 9.08
C GLY A 78 5.61 15.97 8.51
N LEU A 79 5.43 16.01 7.19
CA LEU A 79 4.12 15.96 6.53
C LEU A 79 3.57 14.53 6.41
N MET A 80 4.43 13.51 6.53
CA MET A 80 4.10 12.10 6.35
C MET A 80 4.93 11.21 7.28
N GLY A 81 4.34 10.12 7.78
CA GLY A 81 5.06 9.13 8.57
C GLY A 81 6.16 8.45 7.77
N ALA A 82 7.31 8.20 8.39
CA ALA A 82 8.42 7.50 7.72
C ALA A 82 8.06 6.06 7.30
N GLY A 83 7.12 5.42 7.99
CA GLY A 83 6.56 4.11 7.59
C GLY A 83 5.79 4.21 6.28
N ASP A 84 4.87 5.17 6.20
CA ASP A 84 4.03 5.43 5.01
C ASP A 84 4.90 5.75 3.79
N ALA A 85 5.91 6.60 3.98
CA ALA A 85 6.83 7.00 2.92
C ALA A 85 7.55 5.80 2.29
N LYS A 86 8.03 4.88 3.14
CA LYS A 86 8.69 3.64 2.70
C LYS A 86 7.71 2.71 1.99
N TYR A 87 6.51 2.51 2.55
CA TYR A 87 5.51 1.63 1.94
C TYR A 87 5.03 2.18 0.59
N MET A 88 4.75 3.47 0.51
CA MET A 88 4.39 4.16 -0.75
C MET A 88 5.46 3.98 -1.82
N SER A 89 6.73 4.12 -1.46
CA SER A 89 7.82 3.88 -2.41
C SER A 89 7.83 2.43 -2.90
N ALA A 90 7.67 1.46 -1.99
CA ALA A 90 7.71 0.04 -2.34
C ALA A 90 6.51 -0.45 -3.15
N MET A 91 5.33 0.15 -3.00
CA MET A 91 4.16 -0.17 -3.82
C MET A 91 4.19 0.49 -5.20
N ALA A 92 4.95 1.58 -5.38
CA ALA A 92 4.97 2.35 -6.63
C ALA A 92 5.30 1.54 -7.89
N PRO A 93 6.25 0.58 -7.88
CA PRO A 93 6.52 -0.26 -9.05
C PRO A 93 5.35 -1.15 -9.46
N PHE A 94 4.41 -1.45 -8.58
CA PHE A 94 3.26 -2.29 -8.94
C PHE A 94 2.24 -1.54 -9.80
N ILE A 95 2.30 -0.21 -9.82
CA ILE A 95 1.35 0.65 -10.50
C ILE A 95 1.91 1.04 -11.87
N ALA A 96 1.16 0.77 -12.93
CA ALA A 96 1.52 1.20 -14.27
C ALA A 96 1.53 2.73 -14.35
N LEU A 97 2.50 3.32 -15.07
CA LEU A 97 2.58 4.78 -15.19
C LEU A 97 1.30 5.39 -15.78
N ARG A 98 0.68 4.70 -16.74
CA ARG A 98 -0.61 5.08 -17.36
C ARG A 98 -1.77 5.09 -16.37
N ASP A 99 -1.63 4.35 -15.27
CA ASP A 99 -2.63 4.26 -14.21
C ASP A 99 -2.34 5.20 -13.04
N ALA A 100 -1.32 6.06 -13.09
CA ALA A 100 -0.97 6.94 -11.97
C ALA A 100 -2.16 7.82 -11.52
N TYR A 101 -2.83 8.49 -12.46
CA TYR A 101 -4.01 9.30 -12.15
C TYR A 101 -5.20 8.48 -11.60
N PRO A 102 -5.70 7.43 -12.28
CA PRO A 102 -6.79 6.63 -11.72
C PRO A 102 -6.41 5.95 -10.40
N PHE A 103 -5.14 5.60 -10.19
CA PHE A 103 -4.65 5.10 -8.90
C PHE A 103 -4.73 6.17 -7.81
N MET A 104 -4.41 7.44 -8.09
CA MET A 104 -4.59 8.52 -7.11
C MET A 104 -6.06 8.70 -6.69
N PHE A 105 -7.02 8.55 -7.61
CA PHE A 105 -8.44 8.55 -7.28
C PHE A 105 -8.83 7.34 -6.42
N LEU A 106 -8.34 6.14 -6.76
CA LEU A 106 -8.53 4.94 -5.96
C LEU A 106 -7.94 5.10 -4.55
N LEU A 107 -6.74 5.68 -4.45
CA LEU A 107 -6.10 5.97 -3.17
C LEU A 107 -6.92 6.97 -2.36
N GLY A 108 -7.42 8.05 -2.97
CA GLY A 108 -8.30 9.00 -2.29
C GLY A 108 -9.58 8.35 -1.76
N ALA A 109 -10.25 7.53 -2.59
CA ALA A 109 -11.44 6.80 -2.19
C ALA A 109 -11.16 5.82 -1.03
N THR A 110 -10.06 5.06 -1.11
CA THR A 110 -9.67 4.13 -0.06
C THR A 110 -9.30 4.82 1.24
N VAL A 111 -8.64 5.98 1.21
CA VAL A 111 -8.38 6.79 2.40
C VAL A 111 -9.68 7.21 3.08
N ILE A 112 -10.66 7.72 2.33
CA ILE A 112 -11.96 8.14 2.88
C ILE A 112 -12.68 6.95 3.51
N VAL A 113 -12.78 5.84 2.78
CA VAL A 113 -13.48 4.62 3.26
C VAL A 113 -12.77 4.03 4.47
N ALA A 114 -11.45 3.87 4.43
CA ALA A 114 -10.66 3.33 5.52
C ALA A 114 -10.73 4.22 6.77
N PHE A 115 -10.75 5.55 6.60
CA PHE A 115 -10.96 6.48 7.71
C PHE A 115 -12.33 6.28 8.36
N ILE A 116 -13.40 6.25 7.58
CA ILE A 116 -14.77 6.04 8.09
C ILE A 116 -14.86 4.70 8.82
N ILE A 117 -14.35 3.62 8.21
CA ILE A 117 -14.35 2.28 8.81
C ILE A 117 -13.56 2.26 10.11
N HIS A 118 -12.36 2.87 10.15
CA HIS A 118 -11.54 2.94 11.35
C HIS A 118 -12.25 3.69 12.48
N ARG A 119 -12.86 4.85 12.18
CA ARG A 119 -13.57 5.65 13.18
C ARG A 119 -14.82 4.94 13.70
N ALA A 120 -15.57 4.26 12.83
CA ALA A 120 -16.69 3.43 13.23
C ALA A 120 -16.24 2.24 14.11
N ALA A 121 -15.18 1.54 13.71
CA ALA A 121 -14.59 0.44 14.47
C ALA A 121 -14.14 0.90 15.87
N ARG A 122 -13.44 2.05 15.95
CA ARG A 122 -12.98 2.68 17.20
C ARG A 122 -14.14 3.03 18.16
N ALA A 123 -15.30 3.42 17.62
CA ALA A 123 -16.50 3.78 18.38
C ALA A 123 -17.38 2.58 18.74
N SER A 124 -17.08 1.38 18.21
CA SER A 124 -17.85 0.16 18.42
C SER A 124 -17.27 -0.74 19.52
N SER A 125 -17.99 -1.83 19.84
CA SER A 125 -17.49 -2.90 20.72
C SER A 125 -16.25 -3.62 20.16
N LEU A 126 -15.92 -3.45 18.87
CA LEU A 126 -14.72 -4.06 18.27
C LEU A 126 -13.43 -3.60 18.96
N ARG A 127 -13.42 -2.39 19.52
CA ARG A 127 -12.31 -1.88 20.34
C ARG A 127 -12.01 -2.79 21.53
N GLN A 128 -13.01 -3.42 22.13
CA GLN A 128 -12.85 -4.32 23.29
C GLN A 128 -12.19 -5.64 22.89
N ARG A 129 -12.30 -6.06 21.62
CA ARG A 129 -11.65 -7.28 21.10
C ARG A 129 -10.15 -7.10 20.89
N TYR A 130 -9.73 -5.86 20.65
CA TYR A 130 -8.33 -5.50 20.42
C TYR A 130 -7.92 -4.33 21.32
N PRO A 131 -7.91 -4.54 22.67
CA PRO A 131 -7.74 -3.44 23.62
C PRO A 131 -6.37 -2.77 23.51
N ASP A 132 -5.35 -3.53 23.10
CA ASP A 132 -3.96 -3.09 23.06
C ASP A 132 -3.56 -2.36 21.77
N TRP A 133 -4.48 -2.18 20.82
CA TRP A 133 -4.17 -1.50 19.56
C TRP A 133 -3.97 0.00 19.78
N GLU A 134 -2.81 0.49 19.36
CA GLU A 134 -2.40 1.89 19.49
C GLU A 134 -3.31 2.86 18.71
N SER A 135 -3.85 2.42 17.56
CA SER A 135 -4.70 3.27 16.70
C SER A 135 -6.03 3.68 17.36
N TRP A 136 -6.45 3.02 18.45
CA TRP A 136 -7.64 3.40 19.23
C TRP A 136 -7.44 4.58 20.16
N THR A 137 -6.20 4.95 20.48
CA THR A 137 -5.90 6.02 21.44
C THR A 137 -5.26 7.23 20.76
N ARG A 138 -4.38 6.97 19.80
CA ARG A 138 -3.71 7.99 18.98
C ARG A 138 -4.69 8.86 18.19
N LYS A 139 -4.24 10.08 17.88
CA LYS A 139 -5.02 11.05 17.08
C LYS A 139 -4.83 10.78 15.59
N GLU A 140 -3.62 10.39 15.23
CA GLU A 140 -3.20 10.03 13.88
C GLU A 140 -4.04 8.88 13.33
N PHE A 141 -4.14 8.83 12.01
CA PHE A 141 -4.82 7.74 11.31
C PHE A 141 -3.77 6.74 10.80
N PRO A 142 -3.96 5.42 11.00
CA PRO A 142 -3.07 4.40 10.46
C PRO A 142 -3.17 4.35 8.93
N MET A 143 -2.28 5.08 8.24
CA MET A 143 -2.30 5.22 6.78
C MET A 143 -2.06 3.89 6.05
N GLY A 144 -1.36 2.94 6.66
CA GLY A 144 -1.19 1.57 6.16
C GLY A 144 -2.53 0.85 5.97
N PHE A 145 -3.55 1.17 6.77
CA PHE A 145 -4.93 0.66 6.61
C PHE A 145 -5.64 1.22 5.36
N ALA A 146 -5.13 2.29 4.74
CA ALA A 146 -5.62 2.82 3.47
C ALA A 146 -4.71 2.47 2.29
N LEU A 147 -3.39 2.64 2.45
CA LEU A 147 -2.38 2.40 1.42
C LEU A 147 -2.36 0.93 0.98
N ALA A 148 -2.45 -0.01 1.91
CA ALA A 148 -2.35 -1.43 1.58
C ALA A 148 -3.59 -1.93 0.80
N PRO A 149 -4.83 -1.59 1.21
CA PRO A 149 -6.02 -1.88 0.39
C PRO A 149 -6.03 -1.16 -0.96
N ALA A 150 -5.48 0.06 -1.08
CA ALA A 150 -5.38 0.75 -2.37
C ALA A 150 -4.58 -0.07 -3.41
N LEU A 151 -3.41 -0.58 -2.99
CA LEU A 151 -2.62 -1.49 -3.84
C LEU A 151 -3.38 -2.79 -4.14
N LEU A 152 -4.03 -3.38 -3.14
CA LEU A 152 -4.77 -4.62 -3.32
C LEU A 152 -5.94 -4.44 -4.30
N PHE A 153 -6.73 -3.38 -4.16
CA PHE A 153 -7.83 -3.08 -5.07
C PHE A 153 -7.35 -2.75 -6.47
N TYR A 154 -6.22 -2.08 -6.62
CA TYR A 154 -5.62 -1.85 -7.93
C TYR A 154 -5.35 -3.18 -8.67
N LEU A 155 -4.76 -4.16 -7.97
CA LEU A 155 -4.52 -5.48 -8.54
C LEU A 155 -5.81 -6.28 -8.77
N LEU A 156 -6.78 -6.21 -7.86
CA LEU A 156 -8.08 -6.87 -8.02
C LEU A 156 -8.88 -6.31 -9.21
N ILE A 157 -8.82 -4.99 -9.43
CA ILE A 157 -9.41 -4.36 -10.61
C ILE A 157 -8.70 -4.89 -11.87
N GLY A 158 -7.36 -4.98 -11.86
CA GLY A 158 -6.60 -5.57 -12.96
C GLY A 158 -6.99 -7.02 -13.26
N LEU A 159 -7.18 -7.84 -12.22
CA LEU A 159 -7.57 -9.24 -12.36
C LEU A 159 -8.98 -9.41 -12.96
N ALA A 160 -9.86 -8.43 -12.78
CA ALA A 160 -11.24 -8.47 -13.24
C ALA A 160 -11.48 -7.88 -14.64
N ASN A 161 -10.45 -7.26 -15.24
CA ASN A 161 -10.49 -6.73 -16.62
C ASN A 161 -9.97 -7.78 -17.61
#